data_AF-A0A645HF28-F1
#
_entry.id   AF-A0A645HF28-F1
#
_cell.length_a   1.000
_cell.length_b   1.000
_cell.length_c   1.000
_cell.angle_alpha   90.00
_cell.angle_beta   90.00
_cell.angle_gamma   90.00
#
_symmetry.space_group_name_H-M   'P 1'
#
loop_
_entity.id
_entity.type
_entity.pdbx_description
1 polymer ?
#
loop_
_entity_poly.entity_id
_entity_poly.type
_entity_poly.pdbx_seq_one_letter_code
_entity_poly.pdbx_strand_id
1 'polypeptide(L)'
;MPFELVQKTYLWEEYQQLKEKENRLLEITAEYEEVLDSFSEEDKETEVFNEAKDGFVTTVVFKEVKRIKSEMKKNSTLEEDCYESKIIKVGELITEEKELKVQIKIETEELHMLTKETIEKLSDEQVLELLELKWIKPLVTALYELPQVVINQLAVKVEALAEKYATTYYEVEEQIRETESVLACFIDELEGDEYDMKGLSEFRALLKGE
;
A
#
# COMPACT_ATOMS: atom_id res chain seq x y z
N MET A 1 11.69 -25.16 -18.43
CA MET A 1 10.33 -24.69 -18.08
C MET A 1 10.43 -23.75 -16.88
N PRO A 2 9.56 -22.72 -16.74
CA PRO A 2 9.57 -21.85 -15.56
C PRO A 2 9.28 -22.67 -14.29
N PHE A 3 10.08 -22.48 -13.24
CA PHE A 3 9.96 -23.23 -11.99
C PHE A 3 8.61 -22.97 -11.31
N GLU A 4 8.20 -21.72 -11.24
CA GLU A 4 6.92 -21.34 -10.62
C GLU A 4 5.71 -22.01 -11.31
N LEU A 5 5.74 -22.18 -12.64
CA LEU A 5 4.69 -22.89 -13.35
C LEU A 5 4.65 -24.38 -12.99
N VAL A 6 5.82 -25.02 -12.90
CA VAL A 6 5.93 -26.43 -12.49
C VAL A 6 5.47 -26.60 -11.04
N GLN A 7 5.88 -25.69 -10.16
CA GLN A 7 5.46 -25.66 -8.75
C GLN A 7 3.95 -25.54 -8.63
N LYS A 8 3.33 -24.56 -9.30
CA LYS A 8 1.88 -24.35 -9.27
C LYS A 8 1.07 -25.51 -9.88
N THR A 9 1.66 -26.28 -10.79
CA THR A 9 0.94 -27.36 -11.49
C THR A 9 1.10 -28.71 -10.80
N TYR A 10 2.31 -29.06 -10.34
CA TYR A 10 2.62 -30.39 -9.83
C TYR A 10 3.09 -30.43 -8.36
N LEU A 11 3.55 -29.32 -7.79
CA LEU A 11 4.04 -29.21 -6.41
C LEU A 11 3.23 -28.17 -5.63
N TRP A 12 1.90 -28.23 -5.81
CA TRP A 12 0.99 -27.20 -5.33
C TRP A 12 0.97 -27.10 -3.81
N GLU A 13 1.04 -28.25 -3.11
CA GLU A 13 0.96 -28.30 -1.65
C GLU A 13 2.19 -27.65 -1.02
N GLU A 14 3.39 -28.01 -1.45
CA GLU A 14 4.65 -27.43 -0.99
C GLU A 14 4.73 -25.94 -1.34
N TYR A 15 4.25 -25.55 -2.53
CA TYR A 15 4.17 -24.16 -2.94
C TYR A 15 3.18 -23.35 -2.06
N GLN A 16 2.03 -23.91 -1.70
CA GLN A 16 1.05 -23.24 -0.83
C GLN A 16 1.55 -23.11 0.60
N GLN A 17 2.13 -24.17 1.18
CA GLN A 17 2.69 -24.13 2.53
C GLN A 17 3.76 -23.04 2.66
N LEU A 18 4.64 -22.92 1.66
CA LEU A 18 5.64 -21.86 1.62
C LEU A 18 4.99 -20.47 1.53
N LYS A 19 3.96 -20.32 0.69
CA LYS A 19 3.22 -19.04 0.55
C LYS A 19 2.47 -18.65 1.82
N GLU A 20 1.88 -19.59 2.54
CA GLU A 20 1.23 -19.34 3.82
C GLU A 20 2.22 -18.82 4.86
N LYS A 21 3.42 -19.39 4.93
CA LYS A 21 4.47 -18.91 5.85
C LYS A 21 5.01 -17.53 5.45
N GLU A 22 5.17 -17.27 4.16
CA GLU A 22 5.52 -15.93 3.67
C GLU A 22 4.44 -14.91 4.02
N ASN A 23 3.16 -15.26 3.87
CA ASN A 23 2.05 -14.41 4.28
C ASN A 23 2.04 -14.17 5.79
N ARG A 24 2.30 -15.20 6.60
CA ARG A 24 2.41 -15.05 8.06
C ARG A 24 3.53 -14.08 8.45
N LEU A 25 4.65 -14.02 7.72
CA LEU A 25 5.67 -12.99 7.97
C LEU A 25 5.17 -11.56 7.68
N LEU A 26 4.33 -11.38 6.67
CA LEU A 26 3.70 -10.09 6.39
C LEU A 26 2.70 -9.71 7.49
N GLU A 27 1.91 -10.68 7.96
CA GLU A 27 1.01 -10.49 9.10
C GLU A 27 1.78 -10.10 10.37
N ILE A 28 2.88 -10.79 10.69
CA ILE A 28 3.74 -10.45 11.84
C ILE A 28 4.27 -9.02 11.72
N THR A 29 4.61 -8.58 10.51
CA THR A 29 5.07 -7.20 10.26
C THR A 29 3.97 -6.18 10.58
N ALA A 30 2.73 -6.45 10.15
CA ALA A 30 1.58 -5.62 10.50
C ALA A 30 1.25 -5.66 12.01
N GLU A 31 1.37 -6.83 12.65
CA GLU A 31 1.20 -6.97 14.10
C GLU A 31 2.27 -6.18 14.86
N TYR A 32 3.51 -6.08 14.37
CA TYR A 32 4.52 -5.22 14.99
C TYR A 32 4.14 -3.76 14.92
N GLU A 33 3.63 -3.28 13.79
CA GLU A 33 3.18 -1.89 13.63
C GLU A 33 2.01 -1.60 14.58
N GLU A 34 1.01 -2.48 14.63
CA GLU A 34 -0.13 -2.35 15.55
C GLU A 34 0.33 -2.30 17.02
N VAL A 35 1.23 -3.21 17.40
CA VAL A 35 1.74 -3.26 18.77
C VAL A 35 2.59 -2.03 19.07
N LEU A 36 3.42 -1.57 18.13
CA LEU A 36 4.22 -0.34 18.25
C LEU A 36 3.36 0.91 18.47
N ASP A 37 2.25 1.02 17.75
CA ASP A 37 1.29 2.13 17.87
C ASP A 37 0.49 2.06 19.17
N SER A 38 0.32 0.87 19.74
CA SER A 38 -0.39 0.68 21.01
C SER A 38 0.40 1.08 22.26
N PHE A 39 1.70 1.39 22.13
CA PHE A 39 2.54 1.85 23.24
C PHE A 39 2.44 3.38 23.41
N SER A 40 2.41 3.83 24.67
CA SER A 40 2.44 5.26 24.97
C SER A 40 3.82 5.88 24.67
N GLU A 41 3.89 7.20 24.54
CA GLU A 41 5.17 7.89 24.34
C GLU A 41 6.14 7.70 25.51
N GLU A 42 5.63 7.52 26.74
CA GLU A 42 6.42 7.21 27.93
C GLU A 42 6.99 5.78 27.87
N ASP A 43 6.20 4.80 27.40
CA ASP A 43 6.66 3.43 27.21
C ASP A 43 7.77 3.35 26.16
N LYS A 44 7.69 4.20 25.12
CA LYS A 44 8.69 4.31 24.03
C LYS A 44 10.00 4.96 24.45
N GLU A 45 10.13 5.47 25.68
CA GLU A 45 11.41 5.94 26.23
C GLU A 45 12.26 4.83 26.85
N THR A 46 11.73 3.61 26.92
CA THR A 46 12.48 2.45 27.43
C THR A 46 13.51 1.94 26.42
N GLU A 47 14.57 1.28 26.93
CA GLU A 47 15.62 0.66 26.11
C GLU A 47 15.12 -0.49 25.20
N VAL A 48 13.85 -0.86 25.30
CA VAL A 48 13.21 -1.87 24.45
C VAL A 48 13.06 -1.34 23.02
N PHE A 49 12.87 -0.03 22.84
CA PHE A 49 12.73 0.60 21.53
C PHE A 49 14.07 1.08 21.01
N ASN A 50 14.21 1.15 19.69
CA ASN A 50 15.41 1.67 19.03
C ASN A 50 15.49 3.20 19.16
N GLU A 51 16.64 3.79 18.77
CA GLU A 51 16.86 5.24 18.89
C GLU A 51 15.86 6.10 18.09
N ALA A 52 15.26 5.54 17.04
CA ALA A 52 14.24 6.20 16.22
C ALA A 52 12.81 6.02 16.75
N LYS A 53 12.62 5.23 17.83
CA LYS A 53 11.32 4.85 18.41
C LYS A 53 10.34 4.22 17.40
N ASP A 54 10.86 3.66 16.32
CA ASP A 54 10.11 3.07 15.21
C ASP A 54 10.30 1.53 15.12
N GLY A 55 11.00 0.92 16.08
CA GLY A 55 11.22 -0.52 16.12
C GLY A 55 11.77 -1.03 17.44
N PHE A 56 11.77 -2.36 17.59
CA PHE A 56 12.17 -3.03 18.83
C PHE A 56 13.62 -3.54 18.80
N VAL A 57 14.36 -3.33 19.89
CA VAL A 57 15.70 -3.91 20.09
C VAL A 57 15.57 -5.34 20.58
N THR A 58 15.67 -6.29 19.64
CA THR A 58 15.47 -7.73 19.89
C THR A 58 16.17 -8.27 21.15
N THR A 59 17.41 -7.87 21.42
CA THR A 59 18.18 -8.36 22.57
C THR A 59 17.66 -7.84 23.89
N VAL A 60 17.12 -6.62 23.92
CA VAL A 60 16.54 -5.99 25.10
C VAL A 60 15.14 -6.53 25.34
N VAL A 61 14.31 -6.68 24.31
CA VAL A 61 13.01 -7.37 24.39
C VAL A 61 13.16 -8.74 25.05
N PHE A 62 14.10 -9.57 24.61
CA PHE A 62 14.29 -10.89 25.21
C PHE A 62 14.76 -10.87 26.68
N LYS A 63 15.53 -9.84 27.09
CA LYS A 63 15.91 -9.68 28.50
C LYS A 63 14.69 -9.29 29.33
N GLU A 64 13.89 -8.37 28.80
CA GLU A 64 12.69 -7.85 29.46
C GLU A 64 11.62 -8.94 29.60
N VAL A 65 11.36 -9.71 28.53
CA VAL A 65 10.48 -10.89 28.56
C VAL A 65 10.94 -11.91 29.60
N LYS A 66 12.25 -12.14 29.76
CA LYS A 66 12.78 -13.05 30.80
C LYS A 66 12.57 -12.50 32.20
N ARG A 67 12.73 -11.19 32.40
CA ARG A 67 12.48 -10.51 33.68
C ARG A 67 11.01 -10.65 34.06
N ILE A 68 10.10 -10.25 33.16
CA ILE A 68 8.65 -10.36 33.32
C ILE A 68 8.24 -11.82 33.59
N LYS A 69 8.68 -12.79 32.78
CA LYS A 69 8.37 -14.22 33.00
C LYS A 69 8.92 -14.76 34.34
N SER A 70 9.95 -14.15 34.92
CA SER A 70 10.48 -14.52 36.24
C SER A 70 9.72 -13.89 37.41
N GLU A 71 9.17 -12.69 37.21
CA GLU A 71 8.32 -11.96 38.16
C GLU A 71 6.90 -12.55 38.21
N MET A 72 6.39 -12.97 37.05
CA MET A 72 5.16 -13.76 36.87
C MET A 72 5.13 -15.07 37.67
N LYS A 73 6.29 -15.73 37.83
CA LYS A 73 6.39 -16.94 38.67
C LYS A 73 6.22 -16.66 40.16
N LYS A 74 6.31 -15.39 40.58
CA LYS A 74 6.22 -14.96 41.98
C LYS A 74 4.91 -14.25 42.31
N ASN A 75 4.23 -13.66 41.34
CA ASN A 75 2.97 -12.95 41.55
C ASN A 75 1.99 -13.28 40.41
N SER A 76 0.87 -13.91 40.76
CA SER A 76 -0.13 -14.36 39.80
C SER A 76 -1.14 -13.26 39.51
N THR A 77 -1.08 -12.71 38.29
CA THR A 77 -2.16 -12.19 37.42
C THR A 77 -1.67 -10.93 36.70
N LEU A 78 -1.64 -10.94 35.37
CA LEU A 78 -1.54 -9.73 34.56
C LEU A 78 -2.87 -9.43 33.89
N GLU A 79 -3.18 -8.15 33.77
CA GLU A 79 -4.24 -7.63 32.91
C GLU A 79 -3.83 -7.74 31.44
N GLU A 80 -4.79 -8.08 30.57
CA GLU A 80 -4.58 -8.43 29.16
C GLU A 80 -3.98 -7.27 28.31
N ASP A 81 -3.96 -6.04 28.81
CA ASP A 81 -3.52 -4.85 28.07
C ASP A 81 -2.35 -4.08 28.75
N CYS A 82 -1.67 -4.73 29.70
CA CYS A 82 -0.50 -4.14 30.36
C CYS A 82 0.73 -4.14 29.44
N TYR A 83 1.64 -3.17 29.65
CA TYR A 83 2.96 -3.09 29.01
C TYR A 83 3.68 -4.44 28.97
N GLU A 84 3.63 -5.18 30.08
CA GLU A 84 4.26 -6.50 30.21
C GLU A 84 3.68 -7.55 29.25
N SER A 85 2.36 -7.56 29.02
CA SER A 85 1.68 -8.45 28.08
C SER A 85 2.07 -8.12 26.63
N LYS A 86 2.15 -6.83 26.29
CA LYS A 86 2.59 -6.36 24.96
C LYS A 86 4.04 -6.76 24.67
N ILE A 87 4.93 -6.61 25.65
CA ILE A 87 6.35 -7.01 25.52
C ILE A 87 6.50 -8.54 25.36
N ILE A 88 5.70 -9.34 26.07
CA ILE A 88 5.67 -10.79 25.87
C ILE A 88 5.22 -11.13 24.44
N LYS A 89 4.15 -10.51 23.95
CA LYS A 89 3.65 -10.68 22.57
C LYS A 89 4.74 -10.36 21.54
N VAL A 90 5.41 -9.21 21.67
CA VAL A 90 6.54 -8.84 20.79
C VAL A 90 7.66 -9.88 20.85
N GLY A 91 8.01 -10.38 22.04
CA GLY A 91 9.02 -11.42 22.19
C GLY A 91 8.67 -12.73 21.49
N GLU A 92 7.39 -13.12 21.53
CA GLU A 92 6.87 -14.32 20.85
C GLU A 92 6.83 -14.14 19.33
N LEU A 93 6.40 -12.97 18.86
CA LEU A 93 6.46 -12.60 17.43
C LEU A 93 7.90 -12.61 16.91
N ILE A 94 8.88 -12.13 17.67
CA ILE A 94 10.30 -12.17 17.27
C ILE A 94 10.82 -13.61 17.18
N THR A 95 10.38 -14.51 18.06
CA THR A 95 10.76 -15.93 17.95
C THR A 95 10.12 -16.59 16.74
N GLU A 96 8.82 -16.36 16.54
CA GLU A 96 8.06 -16.90 15.41
C GLU A 96 8.66 -16.42 14.08
N GLU A 97 8.94 -15.13 13.95
CA GLU A 97 9.55 -14.53 12.76
C GLU A 97 10.91 -15.17 12.42
N LYS A 98 11.76 -15.39 13.42
CA LYS A 98 13.07 -16.03 13.22
C LYS A 98 12.93 -17.47 12.79
N GLU A 99 12.04 -18.22 13.42
CA GLU A 99 11.79 -19.63 13.08
C GLU A 99 11.21 -19.75 11.67
N LEU A 100 10.21 -18.94 11.34
CA LEU A 100 9.61 -18.87 10.00
C LEU A 100 10.64 -18.49 8.94
N LYS A 101 11.51 -17.49 9.20
CA LYS A 101 12.58 -17.11 8.26
C LYS A 101 13.58 -18.25 8.00
N VAL A 102 13.83 -19.11 8.99
CA VAL A 102 14.68 -20.29 8.80
C VAL A 102 13.94 -21.37 8.02
N GLN A 103 12.70 -21.67 8.40
CA GLN A 103 11.86 -22.67 7.71
C GLN A 103 11.65 -22.31 6.24
N ILE A 104 11.29 -21.06 5.94
CA ILE A 104 11.09 -20.59 4.56
C ILE A 104 12.38 -20.79 3.75
N LYS A 105 13.56 -20.48 4.29
CA LYS A 105 14.82 -20.71 3.56
C LYS A 105 15.05 -22.19 3.23
N ILE A 106 14.78 -23.07 4.19
CA ILE A 106 14.91 -24.52 4.01
C ILE A 106 13.91 -25.01 2.98
N GLU A 107 12.63 -24.70 3.16
CA GLU A 107 11.53 -25.13 2.28
C GLU A 107 11.66 -24.54 0.87
N THR A 108 12.21 -23.34 0.72
CA THR A 108 12.51 -22.75 -0.59
C THR A 108 13.55 -23.58 -1.34
N GLU A 109 14.62 -23.98 -0.65
CA GLU A 109 15.68 -24.80 -1.25
C GLU A 109 15.17 -26.22 -1.55
N GLU A 110 14.41 -26.81 -0.63
CA GLU A 110 13.77 -28.12 -0.82
C GLU A 110 12.80 -28.09 -2.00
N LEU A 111 11.93 -27.08 -2.09
CA LEU A 111 11.01 -26.90 -3.21
C LEU A 111 11.77 -26.69 -4.52
N HIS A 112 12.85 -25.91 -4.51
CA HIS A 112 13.68 -25.70 -5.69
C HIS A 112 14.31 -27.01 -6.19
N MET A 113 14.86 -27.81 -5.28
CA MET A 113 15.43 -29.13 -5.60
C MET A 113 14.35 -30.10 -6.10
N LEU A 114 13.19 -30.15 -5.44
CA LEU A 114 12.06 -30.98 -5.87
C LEU A 114 11.53 -30.56 -7.24
N THR A 115 11.50 -29.25 -7.51
CA THR A 115 11.10 -28.71 -8.82
C THR A 115 12.08 -29.16 -9.90
N LYS A 116 13.38 -29.13 -9.63
CA LYS A 116 14.40 -29.61 -10.55
C LYS A 116 14.22 -31.10 -10.86
N GLU A 117 14.05 -31.93 -9.82
CA GLU A 117 13.81 -33.36 -10.00
C GLU A 117 12.53 -33.63 -10.79
N THR A 118 11.48 -32.86 -10.51
CA THR A 118 10.20 -32.99 -11.21
C THR A 118 10.39 -32.69 -12.70
N ILE A 119 11.11 -31.61 -13.04
CA ILE A 119 11.43 -31.25 -14.43
C ILE A 119 12.21 -32.36 -15.14
N GLU A 120 13.18 -32.97 -14.46
CA GLU A 120 14.00 -34.07 -15.01
C GLU A 120 13.19 -35.36 -15.25
N LYS A 121 12.07 -35.54 -14.53
CA LYS A 121 11.22 -36.74 -14.58
C LYS A 121 9.93 -36.53 -15.40
N LEU A 122 9.71 -35.36 -15.99
CA LEU A 122 8.49 -35.07 -16.77
C LEU A 122 8.38 -35.99 -17.98
N SER A 123 7.16 -36.46 -18.26
CA SER A 123 6.84 -37.12 -19.52
C SER A 123 6.60 -36.10 -20.64
N ASP A 124 6.68 -36.53 -21.89
CA ASP A 124 6.41 -35.69 -23.06
C ASP A 124 5.00 -35.07 -23.02
N GLU A 125 4.00 -35.82 -22.53
CA GLU A 125 2.62 -35.34 -22.37
C GLU A 125 2.53 -34.20 -21.35
N GLN A 126 3.22 -34.32 -20.21
CA GLN A 126 3.27 -33.28 -19.18
C GLN A 126 4.03 -32.03 -19.65
N VAL A 127 5.07 -32.21 -20.47
CA VAL A 127 5.78 -31.08 -21.09
C VAL A 127 4.85 -30.32 -22.04
N LEU A 128 4.06 -31.02 -22.86
CA LEU A 128 3.08 -30.39 -23.75
C LEU A 128 2.02 -29.62 -22.98
N GLU A 129 1.49 -30.19 -21.89
CA GLU A 129 0.54 -29.50 -21.00
C GLU A 129 1.15 -28.21 -20.44
N LEU A 130 2.35 -28.27 -19.88
CA LEU A 130 3.02 -27.10 -19.33
C LEU A 130 3.34 -26.04 -20.41
N LEU A 131 3.63 -26.45 -21.66
CA LEU A 131 3.84 -25.53 -22.77
C LEU A 131 2.53 -24.83 -23.17
N GLU A 132 1.40 -25.55 -23.18
CA GLU A 132 0.07 -24.97 -23.38
C GLU A 132 -0.24 -23.93 -22.29
N LEU A 133 -0.03 -24.28 -21.02
CA LEU A 133 -0.23 -23.38 -19.90
C LEU A 133 0.62 -22.11 -20.01
N LYS A 134 1.85 -22.22 -20.52
CA LYS A 134 2.79 -21.10 -20.61
C LYS A 134 2.55 -20.20 -21.83
N TRP A 135 2.22 -20.77 -22.98
CA TRP A 135 2.21 -20.02 -24.25
C TRP A 135 0.81 -19.85 -24.81
N ILE A 136 0.01 -20.91 -24.81
CA ILE A 136 -1.30 -20.90 -25.45
C ILE A 136 -2.30 -20.17 -24.55
N LYS A 137 -2.39 -20.52 -23.25
CA LYS A 137 -3.34 -19.86 -22.35
C LYS A 137 -3.11 -18.34 -22.25
N PRO A 138 -1.88 -17.82 -22.00
CA PRO A 138 -1.67 -16.39 -21.90
C PRO A 138 -1.93 -15.65 -23.21
N LEU A 139 -1.60 -16.27 -24.35
CA LEU A 139 -1.91 -15.71 -25.66
C LEU A 139 -3.42 -15.61 -25.90
N VAL A 140 -4.16 -16.67 -25.58
CA VAL A 140 -5.61 -16.71 -25.71
C VAL A 140 -6.26 -15.67 -24.79
N THR A 141 -5.82 -15.58 -23.53
CA THR A 141 -6.28 -14.54 -22.59
C THR A 141 -6.00 -13.15 -23.14
N ALA A 142 -4.78 -12.89 -23.61
CA ALA A 142 -4.42 -11.59 -24.20
C ALA A 142 -5.29 -11.25 -25.42
N LEU A 143 -5.60 -12.23 -26.27
CA LEU A 143 -6.50 -12.04 -27.41
C LEU A 143 -7.93 -11.69 -26.97
N TYR A 144 -8.43 -12.33 -25.91
CA TYR A 144 -9.75 -12.00 -25.34
C TYR A 144 -9.76 -10.64 -24.61
N GLU A 145 -8.61 -10.15 -24.15
CA GLU A 145 -8.46 -8.84 -23.54
C GLU A 145 -8.37 -7.70 -24.58
N LEU A 146 -7.97 -7.97 -25.83
CA LEU A 146 -7.84 -6.93 -26.87
C LEU A 146 -9.10 -6.06 -27.06
N PRO A 147 -10.32 -6.63 -27.16
CA PRO A 147 -11.52 -5.81 -27.28
C PRO A 147 -11.75 -4.91 -26.06
N GLN A 148 -11.44 -5.39 -24.85
CA GLN A 148 -11.56 -4.60 -23.63
C GLN A 148 -10.63 -3.39 -23.66
N VAL A 149 -9.39 -3.58 -24.12
CA VAL A 149 -8.43 -2.48 -24.30
C VAL A 149 -8.98 -1.43 -25.26
N VAL A 150 -9.58 -1.84 -26.38
CA VAL A 150 -10.16 -0.91 -27.36
C VAL A 150 -11.37 -0.17 -26.78
N ILE A 151 -12.25 -0.85 -26.05
CA ILE A 151 -13.41 -0.25 -25.39
C ILE A 151 -12.96 0.77 -24.33
N ASN A 152 -11.98 0.41 -23.50
CA ASN A 152 -11.44 1.31 -22.48
C ASN A 152 -10.78 2.55 -23.10
N GLN A 153 -10.02 2.38 -24.18
CA GLN A 153 -9.46 3.52 -24.92
C GLN A 153 -10.54 4.42 -25.50
N LEU A 154 -11.63 3.85 -26.01
CA LEU A 154 -12.77 4.63 -26.50
C LEU A 154 -13.46 5.37 -25.35
N ALA A 155 -13.70 4.71 -24.22
CA ALA A 155 -14.31 5.31 -23.04
C ALA A 155 -13.51 6.52 -22.55
N VAL A 156 -12.18 6.36 -22.38
CA VAL A 156 -11.28 7.46 -21.98
C VAL A 156 -11.33 8.61 -22.98
N LYS A 157 -11.39 8.33 -24.29
CA LYS A 157 -11.50 9.39 -25.31
C LYS A 157 -12.84 10.11 -25.26
N VAL A 158 -13.93 9.39 -24.98
CA VAL A 158 -15.27 9.98 -24.85
C VAL A 158 -15.36 10.82 -23.57
N GLU A 159 -14.80 10.35 -22.46
CA GLU A 159 -14.70 11.12 -21.22
C GLU A 159 -13.87 12.39 -21.42
N ALA A 160 -12.68 12.29 -22.03
CA ALA A 160 -11.86 13.46 -22.34
C ALA A 160 -12.58 14.46 -23.27
N LEU A 161 -13.41 13.96 -24.20
CA LEU A 161 -14.24 14.82 -25.03
C LEU A 161 -15.33 15.50 -24.20
N ALA A 162 -16.02 14.75 -23.34
CA ALA A 162 -17.04 15.28 -22.45
C ALA A 162 -16.47 16.35 -21.52
N GLU A 163 -15.30 16.12 -20.90
CA GLU A 163 -14.59 17.10 -20.07
C GLU A 163 -14.20 18.35 -20.86
N LYS A 164 -13.65 18.18 -22.08
CA LYS A 164 -13.25 19.30 -22.93
C LYS A 164 -14.42 20.24 -23.25
N TYR A 165 -15.63 19.70 -23.37
CA TYR A 165 -16.83 20.47 -23.69
C TYR A 165 -17.75 20.67 -22.47
N ALA A 166 -17.30 20.31 -21.27
CA ALA A 166 -18.09 20.46 -20.04
C ALA A 166 -18.26 21.94 -19.67
N THR A 167 -17.18 22.73 -19.74
CA THR A 167 -17.26 24.18 -19.58
C THR A 167 -17.58 24.81 -20.92
N THR A 168 -18.77 25.38 -21.05
CA THR A 168 -19.16 26.03 -22.30
C THR A 168 -18.57 27.43 -22.38
N TYR A 169 -18.32 27.94 -23.60
CA TYR A 169 -17.91 29.34 -23.79
C TYR A 169 -18.89 30.32 -23.14
N TYR A 170 -20.18 29.95 -23.12
CA TYR A 170 -21.22 30.73 -22.45
C TYR A 170 -21.01 30.82 -20.93
N GLU A 171 -20.70 29.70 -20.27
CA GLU A 171 -20.42 29.69 -18.82
C GLU A 171 -19.15 30.48 -18.48
N VAL A 172 -18.12 30.43 -19.33
CA VAL A 172 -16.90 31.22 -19.14
C VAL A 172 -17.19 32.72 -19.27
N GLU A 173 -17.96 33.12 -20.29
CA GLU A 173 -18.38 34.51 -20.47
C GLU A 173 -19.29 35.01 -19.33
N GLU A 174 -20.16 34.14 -18.80
CA GLU A 174 -20.98 34.45 -17.63
C GLU A 174 -20.11 34.66 -16.38
N GLN A 175 -19.16 33.77 -16.11
CA GLN A 175 -18.21 33.91 -15.00
C GLN A 175 -17.34 35.17 -15.12
N ILE A 176 -16.86 35.50 -16.34
CA ILE A 176 -16.12 36.74 -16.57
C ILE A 176 -16.99 37.94 -16.22
N ARG A 177 -18.23 37.99 -16.72
CA ARG A 177 -19.14 39.10 -16.42
C ARG A 177 -19.49 39.22 -14.93
N GLU A 178 -19.71 38.10 -14.25
CA GLU A 178 -19.97 38.08 -12.82
C GLU A 178 -18.77 38.59 -12.02
N THR A 179 -17.57 38.09 -12.33
CA THR A 179 -16.33 38.53 -11.66
C THR A 179 -15.99 39.98 -11.94
N GLU A 180 -16.17 40.47 -13.16
CA GLU A 180 -16.01 41.88 -13.54
C GLU A 180 -17.00 42.77 -12.77
N SER A 181 -18.27 42.35 -12.65
CA SER A 181 -19.27 43.07 -11.88
C SER A 181 -18.94 43.12 -10.39
N VAL A 182 -18.49 42.00 -9.80
CA VAL A 182 -18.10 41.95 -8.38
C VAL A 182 -16.86 42.81 -8.14
N LEU A 183 -15.87 42.76 -9.04
CA LEU A 183 -14.66 43.58 -8.95
C LEU A 183 -15.00 45.08 -9.05
N ALA A 184 -15.92 45.46 -9.94
CA ALA A 184 -16.41 46.83 -10.05
C ALA A 184 -17.11 47.29 -8.75
N CYS A 185 -17.82 46.41 -8.05
CA CYS A 185 -18.39 46.71 -6.73
C CYS A 185 -17.32 46.88 -5.65
N PHE A 186 -16.26 46.07 -5.64
CA PHE A 186 -15.16 46.26 -4.68
C PHE A 186 -14.37 47.54 -4.95
N ILE A 187 -14.23 47.96 -6.21
CA ILE A 187 -13.63 49.24 -6.57
C ILE A 187 -14.44 50.42 -6.02
N ASP A 188 -15.78 50.30 -5.95
CA ASP A 188 -16.64 51.33 -5.36
C ASP A 188 -16.40 51.53 -3.85
N GLU A 189 -15.81 50.54 -3.17
CA GLU A 189 -15.49 50.59 -1.74
C GLU A 189 -14.10 51.18 -1.46
N LEU A 190 -13.30 51.47 -2.50
CA LEU A 190 -11.94 52.02 -2.35
C LEU A 190 -11.95 53.55 -2.40
N GLU A 191 -11.23 54.17 -1.47
CA GLU A 191 -10.99 55.62 -1.43
C GLU A 191 -9.50 55.92 -1.65
N GLY A 192 -9.21 56.97 -2.42
CA GLY A 192 -7.84 57.38 -2.77
C GLY A 192 -7.71 58.89 -2.98
N ASP A 193 -6.57 59.33 -3.51
CA ASP A 193 -6.40 60.74 -3.89
C ASP A 193 -7.18 61.09 -5.18
N GLU A 194 -7.18 62.37 -5.59
CA GLU A 194 -7.97 62.82 -6.74
C GLU A 194 -7.58 62.15 -8.07
N TYR A 195 -6.32 61.74 -8.21
CA TYR A 195 -5.83 61.05 -9.42
C TYR A 195 -6.17 59.56 -9.36
N ASP A 196 -6.05 58.95 -8.20
CA ASP A 196 -6.43 57.55 -7.95
C ASP A 196 -7.94 57.36 -8.16
N MET A 197 -8.79 58.26 -7.64
CA MET A 197 -10.25 58.18 -7.82
C MET A 197 -10.67 58.29 -9.29
N LYS A 198 -9.94 59.07 -10.10
CA LYS A 198 -10.16 59.15 -11.56
C LYS A 198 -9.72 57.86 -12.26
N GLY A 199 -8.60 57.27 -11.85
CA GLY A 199 -8.14 55.98 -12.37
C GLY A 199 -9.10 54.84 -12.05
N LEU A 200 -9.61 54.80 -10.82
CA LEU A 200 -10.60 53.81 -10.36
C LEU A 200 -11.93 53.95 -11.11
N SER A 201 -12.38 55.18 -11.40
CA SER A 201 -13.61 55.38 -12.17
C SER A 201 -13.51 54.91 -13.63
N GLU A 202 -12.38 55.17 -14.29
CA GLU A 202 -12.14 54.73 -15.67
C GLU A 202 -11.96 53.20 -15.75
N PHE A 203 -11.26 52.61 -14.78
CA PHE A 203 -11.09 51.15 -14.72
C PHE A 203 -12.43 50.44 -14.45
N ARG A 204 -13.29 51.04 -13.63
CA ARG A 204 -14.66 50.55 -13.41
C ARG A 204 -15.53 50.63 -14.67
N ALA A 205 -15.45 51.72 -15.44
CA ALA A 205 -16.17 51.85 -16.70
C ALA A 205 -15.76 50.74 -17.69
N LEU A 206 -14.45 50.48 -17.79
CA LEU A 206 -13.91 49.41 -18.62
C LEU A 206 -14.42 48.01 -18.22
N LEU A 207 -14.48 47.71 -16.92
CA LEU A 207 -15.01 46.43 -16.40
C LEU A 207 -16.53 46.27 -16.61
N LYS A 208 -17.29 47.37 -16.73
CA LYS A 208 -18.73 47.33 -17.03
C LYS A 208 -19.04 47.37 -18.52
N GLY A 209 -18.02 47.51 -19.37
CA GLY A 209 -18.16 47.64 -20.81
C GLY A 209 -18.76 48.98 -21.26
N GLU A 210 -18.58 50.04 -20.47
CA GLU A 210 -18.99 51.43 -20.77
C GLU A 210 -17.89 52.26 -21.42
#